data_AF-A0AAU7DAU3-F1
#
_entry.id   AF-A0AAU7DAU3-F1
#
_cell.length_a   1.000
_cell.length_b   1.000
_cell.length_c   1.000
_cell.angle_alpha   90.00
_cell.angle_beta   90.00
_cell.angle_gamma   90.00
#
_symmetry.space_group_name_H-M   'P 1'
#
loop_
_entity.id
_entity.type
_entity.pdbx_description
1 polymer ?
#
loop_
_entity_poly.entity_id
_entity_poly.type
_entity_poly.pdbx_seq_one_letter_code
_entity_poly.pdbx_strand_id
1 'polypeptide(L)'
;MIYGKQSTAGVLLALFVATTLPAGAAVAFPHFGKNKQGQNVVSSRKLTPSENALIDKAIAREKVVIATLKQRAPLVETYIQNMKPDPVMGQVPDSDQHFLGRVDFSNVIGDNVYQNKSTSSGPLGFFKHSGSYITGLGNSLHLNFNQTGFVQMLLVDSNDFDRQHYIFGFVRNEFLGNTPTAVFDVAPMPGTKSEGRFFGRIWIETGDGNIVRFNGDFAGSEKGYREYYHFDSWRTNVQPNLWLPTSAYVEESDPNSPSHTLKFKAINHIWGYSLKVPTKDSQNTSLEVVGATDVSNDAQDISPLGAQRAWVQQAEDNIVDRLYQAGLIDAPSDFDKTLGDLANNILAYNNIALSKPIRVRTMLTQPLESLAIGNTIILSKGLIDTTGIVTQDGAQQMGDLNALLAFQVAHIILGHRLDTKYAFNDQLLFPSTSVFKRIPMHHTDADNEAAAKKAIELLNAKELVGGEQYFGLYLQQLQQRIKGLQALNQPQIGDGLVRNDKDATFWMQALESKSPKLNANDLKQQAAMPLSAFLRFNPWTDQVTVMHTAYEPLLSPSDKMPFEVEPVYLKLTAYQEPSPAGAPAANPTTQGTNTAEPSAAAPATATANSEPQATAPQQ
;
A
#
# COMPACT_ATOMS: atom_id res chain seq x y z
N MET A 1 -14.59 40.94 -61.35
CA MET A 1 -15.12 40.52 -62.66
C MET A 1 -14.91 39.02 -62.83
N ILE A 2 -16.01 38.28 -62.98
CA ILE A 2 -16.25 37.14 -63.89
C ILE A 2 -15.19 36.00 -64.00
N TYR A 3 -15.62 34.83 -63.46
CA TYR A 3 -15.57 33.43 -63.95
C TYR A 3 -14.27 32.71 -64.37
N GLY A 4 -14.16 31.44 -63.91
CA GLY A 4 -13.41 30.37 -64.58
C GLY A 4 -13.49 29.01 -63.87
N LYS A 5 -14.24 28.06 -64.44
CA LYS A 5 -14.40 26.64 -64.03
C LYS A 5 -13.13 25.81 -64.30
N GLN A 6 -12.86 24.75 -63.52
CA GLN A 6 -12.99 23.33 -63.93
C GLN A 6 -12.26 22.34 -62.98
N SER A 7 -12.82 21.13 -62.95
CA SER A 7 -12.51 19.93 -62.17
C SER A 7 -11.28 19.17 -62.69
N THR A 8 -10.58 18.43 -61.82
CA THR A 8 -10.13 17.06 -62.12
C THR A 8 -9.72 16.29 -60.86
N ALA A 9 -10.17 15.04 -60.80
CA ALA A 9 -10.01 14.10 -59.71
C ALA A 9 -8.59 13.51 -59.62
N GLY A 10 -8.18 13.16 -58.39
CA GLY A 10 -7.04 12.31 -58.10
C GLY A 10 -7.42 11.34 -56.98
N VAL A 11 -7.76 10.12 -57.37
CA VAL A 11 -8.04 8.97 -56.50
C VAL A 11 -6.74 8.56 -55.80
N LEU A 12 -6.73 8.49 -54.46
CA LEU A 12 -5.75 7.70 -53.72
C LEU A 12 -6.44 6.85 -52.66
N LEU A 13 -6.16 5.56 -52.81
CA LEU A 13 -6.66 4.37 -52.15
C LEU A 13 -6.27 4.36 -50.66
N ALA A 14 -7.24 4.49 -49.75
CA ALA A 14 -7.01 4.26 -48.32
C ALA A 14 -7.20 2.76 -48.02
N LEU A 15 -6.10 2.06 -47.76
CA LEU A 15 -6.07 0.72 -47.19
C LEU A 15 -6.61 0.76 -45.75
N PHE A 16 -7.80 0.20 -45.54
CA PHE A 16 -8.28 -0.15 -44.21
C PHE A 16 -7.51 -1.39 -43.73
N VAL A 17 -6.58 -1.20 -42.78
CA VAL A 17 -6.09 -2.30 -41.94
C VAL A 17 -7.11 -2.51 -40.84
N ALA A 18 -7.82 -3.64 -40.91
CA ALA A 18 -8.75 -4.07 -39.87
C ALA A 18 -7.96 -4.49 -38.62
N THR A 19 -7.89 -3.62 -37.62
CA THR A 19 -7.51 -4.01 -36.26
C THR A 19 -8.77 -4.40 -35.50
N THR A 20 -8.92 -5.70 -35.24
CA THR A 20 -9.96 -6.27 -34.39
C THR A 20 -9.73 -5.85 -32.94
N LEU A 21 -10.50 -4.87 -32.48
CA LEU A 21 -10.65 -4.57 -31.05
C LEU A 21 -11.83 -5.40 -30.49
N PRO A 22 -11.70 -6.04 -29.32
CA PRO A 22 -12.82 -6.70 -28.66
C PRO A 22 -13.81 -5.65 -28.15
N ALA A 23 -15.02 -5.65 -28.72
CA ALA A 23 -16.14 -4.83 -28.28
C ALA A 23 -16.62 -5.31 -26.90
N GLY A 24 -16.47 -4.47 -25.87
CA GLY A 24 -16.94 -4.81 -24.53
C GLY A 24 -16.68 -3.78 -23.44
N ALA A 25 -16.74 -2.49 -23.74
CA ALA A 25 -16.82 -1.43 -22.74
C ALA A 25 -17.40 -0.16 -23.38
N ALA A 26 -18.67 -0.21 -23.78
CA ALA A 26 -19.40 0.98 -24.18
C ALA A 26 -20.19 1.48 -22.96
N VAL A 27 -19.75 2.60 -22.41
CA VAL A 27 -20.48 3.41 -21.42
C VAL A 27 -21.83 3.80 -22.05
N ALA A 28 -22.91 3.21 -21.57
CA ALA A 28 -24.25 3.47 -22.07
C ALA A 28 -24.81 4.75 -21.44
N PHE A 29 -24.85 5.85 -22.21
CA PHE A 29 -25.66 7.03 -21.90
C PHE A 29 -27.15 6.71 -22.15
N PRO A 30 -28.09 7.01 -21.23
CA PRO A 30 -29.50 6.83 -21.52
C PRO A 30 -30.05 8.03 -22.30
N HIS A 31 -30.48 7.79 -23.54
CA HIS A 31 -31.36 8.69 -24.27
C HIS A 31 -32.80 8.60 -23.74
N PHE A 32 -33.43 9.76 -23.58
CA PHE A 32 -34.85 9.90 -23.22
C PHE A 32 -35.76 9.32 -24.32
N GLY A 33 -36.48 8.24 -24.00
CA GLY A 33 -37.54 7.70 -24.83
C GLY A 33 -38.42 6.76 -24.03
N LYS A 34 -39.69 7.14 -23.81
CA LYS A 34 -40.69 6.32 -23.14
C LYS A 34 -40.93 5.03 -23.94
N ASN A 35 -40.37 3.91 -23.49
CA ASN A 35 -40.93 2.57 -23.73
C ASN A 35 -40.47 1.62 -22.61
N LYS A 36 -41.45 1.07 -21.89
CA LYS A 36 -41.26 -0.02 -20.93
C LYS A 36 -40.85 -1.29 -21.70
N GLN A 37 -39.55 -1.51 -21.85
CA GLN A 37 -38.99 -2.84 -22.09
C GLN A 37 -38.03 -3.13 -20.95
N GLY A 38 -38.38 -4.12 -20.12
CA GLY A 38 -37.54 -4.58 -19.03
C GLY A 38 -36.19 -5.01 -19.57
N GLN A 39 -35.14 -4.25 -19.23
CA GLN A 39 -33.78 -4.71 -19.38
C GLN A 39 -33.60 -5.89 -18.43
N ASN A 40 -33.50 -7.10 -18.96
CA ASN A 40 -32.98 -8.22 -18.19
C ASN A 40 -31.51 -7.93 -17.97
N VAL A 41 -31.18 -7.43 -16.77
CA VAL A 41 -29.83 -6.99 -16.42
C VAL A 41 -28.86 -8.17 -16.19
N VAL A 42 -29.41 -9.38 -16.14
CA VAL A 42 -28.68 -10.62 -15.89
C VAL A 42 -28.88 -11.53 -17.11
N SER A 43 -27.80 -12.18 -17.56
CA SER A 43 -27.78 -13.07 -18.73
C SER A 43 -29.00 -14.02 -18.77
N SER A 44 -29.67 -14.10 -19.93
CA SER A 44 -30.86 -14.94 -20.12
C SER A 44 -30.55 -16.43 -20.27
N ARG A 45 -29.26 -16.83 -20.30
CA ARG A 45 -28.85 -18.23 -20.37
C ARG A 45 -29.10 -18.91 -19.03
N LYS A 46 -29.74 -20.09 -19.06
CA LYS A 46 -29.85 -20.95 -17.89
C LYS A 46 -28.46 -21.37 -17.40
N LEU A 47 -28.22 -21.19 -16.10
CA LEU A 47 -27.00 -21.63 -15.43
C LEU A 47 -26.86 -23.14 -15.49
N THR A 48 -25.63 -23.62 -15.67
CA THR A 48 -25.31 -25.05 -15.62
C THR A 48 -25.39 -25.58 -14.17
N PRO A 49 -25.48 -26.91 -13.95
CA PRO A 49 -25.44 -27.48 -12.60
C PRO A 49 -24.15 -27.11 -11.83
N SER A 50 -23.00 -27.08 -12.52
CA SER A 50 -21.72 -26.68 -11.92
C SER A 50 -21.67 -25.20 -11.55
N GLU A 51 -22.22 -24.32 -12.38
CA GLU A 51 -22.35 -22.88 -12.05
C GLU A 51 -23.27 -22.66 -10.85
N ASN A 52 -24.39 -23.38 -10.78
CA ASN A 52 -25.27 -23.30 -9.63
C ASN A 52 -24.58 -23.78 -8.35
N ALA A 53 -23.87 -24.91 -8.41
CA ALA A 53 -23.11 -25.42 -7.27
C ALA A 53 -22.02 -24.44 -6.82
N LEU A 54 -21.37 -23.73 -7.75
CA LEU A 54 -20.36 -22.72 -7.42
C LEU A 54 -20.97 -21.49 -6.74
N ILE A 55 -22.14 -21.03 -7.19
CA ILE A 55 -22.89 -19.95 -6.52
C ILE A 55 -23.32 -20.37 -5.11
N ASP A 56 -23.77 -21.62 -4.93
CA ASP A 56 -24.17 -22.13 -3.62
C ASP A 56 -22.99 -22.18 -2.65
N LYS A 57 -21.80 -22.59 -3.14
CA LYS A 57 -20.55 -22.49 -2.37
C LYS A 57 -20.24 -21.04 -2.00
N ALA A 58 -20.37 -20.09 -2.95
CA ALA A 58 -20.09 -18.69 -2.71
C ALA A 58 -21.00 -18.06 -1.65
N ILE A 59 -22.29 -18.38 -1.67
CA ILE A 59 -23.23 -17.96 -0.64
C ILE A 59 -22.82 -18.50 0.74
N ALA A 60 -22.42 -19.77 0.81
CA ALA A 60 -21.95 -20.36 2.07
C ALA A 60 -20.63 -19.73 2.56
N ARG A 61 -19.69 -19.47 1.64
CA ARG A 61 -18.39 -18.85 1.95
C ARG A 61 -18.54 -17.41 2.41
N GLU A 62 -19.43 -16.63 1.81
CA GLU A 62 -19.65 -15.25 2.23
C GLU A 62 -20.10 -15.18 3.69
N LYS A 63 -20.95 -16.10 4.14
CA LYS A 63 -21.34 -16.19 5.56
C LYS A 63 -20.15 -16.45 6.50
N VAL A 64 -19.18 -17.27 6.07
CA VAL A 64 -17.94 -17.53 6.83
C VAL A 64 -17.06 -16.28 6.87
N VAL A 65 -16.92 -15.56 5.76
CA VAL A 65 -16.19 -14.28 5.69
C VAL A 65 -16.82 -13.27 6.65
N ILE A 66 -18.14 -13.09 6.59
CA ILE A 66 -18.88 -12.20 7.49
C ILE A 66 -18.69 -12.58 8.96
N ALA A 67 -18.83 -13.85 9.31
CA ALA A 67 -18.61 -14.32 10.68
C ALA A 67 -17.18 -14.07 11.16
N THR A 68 -16.19 -14.25 10.28
CA THR A 68 -14.77 -13.98 10.58
C THR A 68 -14.52 -12.50 10.79
N LEU A 69 -15.11 -11.64 9.96
CA LEU A 69 -14.97 -10.18 10.08
C LEU A 69 -15.59 -9.66 11.38
N LYS A 70 -16.76 -10.17 11.79
CA LYS A 70 -17.41 -9.80 13.06
C LYS A 70 -16.56 -10.05 14.30
N GLN A 71 -15.57 -10.94 14.22
CA GLN A 71 -14.66 -11.27 15.33
C GLN A 71 -13.37 -10.46 15.32
N ARG A 72 -13.22 -9.51 14.39
CA ARG A 72 -11.98 -8.77 14.14
C ARG A 72 -12.24 -7.27 14.11
N ALA A 73 -11.18 -6.51 14.41
CA ALA A 73 -11.19 -5.06 14.38
C ALA A 73 -9.96 -4.52 13.62
N PRO A 74 -9.85 -4.77 12.29
CA PRO A 74 -8.73 -4.31 11.49
C PRO A 74 -8.68 -2.77 11.42
N LEU A 75 -7.54 -2.24 10.98
CA LEU A 75 -7.44 -0.85 10.56
C LEU A 75 -7.98 -0.71 9.14
N VAL A 76 -8.67 0.41 8.92
CA VAL A 76 -9.10 0.86 7.60
C VAL A 76 -8.58 2.27 7.41
N GLU A 77 -7.79 2.46 6.35
CA GLU A 77 -7.41 3.77 5.84
C GLU A 77 -8.30 4.10 4.65
N THR A 78 -8.92 5.28 4.68
CA THR A 78 -9.69 5.83 3.57
C THR A 78 -9.01 7.10 3.09
N TYR A 79 -8.59 7.12 1.83
CA TYR A 79 -8.02 8.31 1.20
C TYR A 79 -8.87 8.73 0.00
N ILE A 80 -9.21 10.01 -0.08
CA ILE A 80 -10.18 10.57 -1.02
C ILE A 80 -9.55 11.75 -1.73
N GLN A 81 -9.75 11.85 -3.04
CA GLN A 81 -9.35 12.99 -3.86
C GLN A 81 -10.56 13.50 -4.65
N ASN A 82 -10.96 14.74 -4.40
CA ASN A 82 -11.88 15.44 -5.29
C ASN A 82 -11.10 15.93 -6.51
N MET A 83 -11.64 15.73 -7.70
CA MET A 83 -10.93 16.00 -8.94
C MET A 83 -11.44 17.28 -9.61
N LYS A 84 -10.58 17.92 -10.40
CA LYS A 84 -10.92 19.04 -11.28
C LYS A 84 -10.29 18.85 -12.66
N PRO A 85 -10.86 19.47 -13.71
CA PRO A 85 -10.27 19.43 -15.04
C PRO A 85 -8.89 20.10 -15.07
N ASP A 86 -7.99 19.57 -15.88
CA ASP A 86 -6.66 20.13 -16.14
C ASP A 86 -6.37 20.07 -17.66
N PRO A 87 -5.91 21.17 -18.28
CA PRO A 87 -5.72 21.22 -19.73
C PRO A 87 -4.58 20.33 -20.27
N VAL A 88 -3.64 19.91 -19.41
CA VAL A 88 -2.48 19.10 -19.81
C VAL A 88 -2.66 17.66 -19.33
N MET A 89 -3.00 17.47 -18.06
CA MET A 89 -3.16 16.16 -17.43
C MET A 89 -4.58 15.61 -17.56
N GLY A 90 -5.51 16.32 -18.20
CA GLY A 90 -6.93 15.96 -18.31
C GLY A 90 -7.70 16.27 -17.03
N GLN A 91 -7.24 15.76 -15.89
CA GLN A 91 -7.76 16.06 -14.56
C GLN A 91 -6.66 15.94 -13.51
N VAL A 92 -6.85 16.60 -12.38
CA VAL A 92 -5.92 16.58 -11.24
C VAL A 92 -6.69 16.69 -9.92
N PRO A 93 -6.11 16.28 -8.78
CA PRO A 93 -6.71 16.52 -7.47
C PRO A 93 -6.88 18.03 -7.20
N ASP A 94 -8.07 18.41 -6.76
CA ASP A 94 -8.40 19.76 -6.27
C ASP A 94 -8.32 19.86 -4.75
N SER A 95 -8.72 18.80 -4.05
CA SER A 95 -8.61 18.66 -2.60
C SER A 95 -8.57 17.18 -2.23
N ASP A 96 -8.04 16.87 -1.06
CA ASP A 96 -7.97 15.51 -0.54
C ASP A 96 -8.39 15.40 0.93
N GLN A 97 -8.69 14.18 1.34
CA GLN A 97 -9.03 13.83 2.72
C GLN A 97 -8.41 12.49 3.07
N HIS A 98 -7.89 12.40 4.30
CA HIS A 98 -7.29 11.18 4.83
C HIS A 98 -7.97 10.81 6.14
N PHE A 99 -8.29 9.52 6.27
CA PHE A 99 -8.87 8.95 7.47
C PHE A 99 -8.20 7.62 7.78
N LEU A 100 -7.95 7.38 9.07
CA LEU A 100 -7.47 6.10 9.57
C LEU A 100 -8.27 5.74 10.83
N GLY A 101 -8.78 4.52 10.90
CA GLY A 101 -9.54 4.07 12.06
C GLY A 101 -9.58 2.56 12.20
N ARG A 102 -9.80 2.09 13.43
CA ARG A 102 -10.15 0.68 13.69
C ARG A 102 -11.64 0.48 13.44
N VAL A 103 -11.96 -0.54 12.66
CA VAL A 103 -13.34 -0.85 12.28
C VAL A 103 -13.81 -2.09 13.00
N ASP A 104 -14.81 -1.95 13.87
CA ASP A 104 -15.52 -3.08 14.45
C ASP A 104 -16.66 -3.51 13.53
N PHE A 105 -16.41 -4.56 12.73
CA PHE A 105 -17.39 -5.08 11.78
C PHE A 105 -18.64 -5.65 12.46
N SER A 106 -18.62 -5.98 13.74
CA SER A 106 -19.83 -6.43 14.45
C SER A 106 -20.90 -5.33 14.51
N ASN A 107 -20.48 -4.07 14.63
CA ASN A 107 -21.36 -2.91 14.64
C ASN A 107 -21.77 -2.45 13.23
N VAL A 108 -20.99 -2.81 12.21
CA VAL A 108 -21.27 -2.47 10.80
C VAL A 108 -22.20 -3.50 10.15
N ILE A 109 -22.11 -4.78 10.55
CA ILE A 109 -22.84 -5.91 9.96
C ILE A 109 -24.10 -6.27 10.78
N GLY A 110 -24.83 -5.28 11.29
CA GLY A 110 -26.08 -5.47 12.03
C GLY A 110 -27.14 -4.42 11.67
N ASP A 111 -28.35 -4.90 11.28
CA ASP A 111 -29.69 -4.31 11.05
C ASP A 111 -29.90 -2.86 10.57
N ASN A 112 -28.89 -2.00 10.57
CA ASN A 112 -29.00 -0.64 10.07
C ASN A 112 -28.67 -0.64 8.57
N VAL A 113 -29.69 -0.97 7.77
CA VAL A 113 -29.75 -0.67 6.34
C VAL A 113 -29.29 0.77 6.15
N TYR A 114 -28.34 0.99 5.25
CA TYR A 114 -27.85 2.31 4.84
C TYR A 114 -29.01 3.31 4.70
N GLN A 115 -29.15 4.25 5.64
CA GLN A 115 -30.16 5.32 5.57
C GLN A 115 -29.48 6.59 5.07
N ASN A 116 -29.36 6.74 3.76
CA ASN A 116 -29.09 8.05 3.16
C ASN A 116 -30.41 8.80 2.96
N LYS A 117 -31.03 9.24 4.07
CA LYS A 117 -32.12 10.22 4.01
C LYS A 117 -31.56 11.60 4.33
N SER A 118 -31.06 12.30 3.32
CA SER A 118 -30.89 13.76 3.41
C SER A 118 -32.15 14.46 2.89
N THR A 119 -32.92 15.05 3.81
CA THR A 119 -33.90 16.09 3.51
C THR A 119 -33.27 17.45 3.81
N SER A 120 -32.40 17.98 2.94
CA SER A 120 -32.14 19.42 2.92
C SER A 120 -31.66 19.91 1.55
N SER A 121 -32.32 20.95 1.04
CA SER A 121 -32.02 21.65 -0.19
C SER A 121 -31.06 22.81 0.10
N GLY A 122 -29.75 22.59 -0.06
CA GLY A 122 -28.74 23.65 0.04
C GLY A 122 -27.38 23.19 -0.53
N PRO A 123 -26.54 24.11 -1.02
CA PRO A 123 -25.30 23.80 -1.74
C PRO A 123 -24.16 23.22 -0.87
N LEU A 124 -24.41 23.00 0.43
CA LEU A 124 -23.48 22.47 1.43
C LEU A 124 -24.12 21.38 2.35
N GLY A 125 -25.24 20.77 1.93
CA GLY A 125 -26.14 19.97 2.78
C GLY A 125 -25.92 18.44 2.83
N PHE A 126 -24.70 17.93 2.72
CA PHE A 126 -24.45 16.48 2.58
C PHE A 126 -23.78 15.80 3.77
N PHE A 127 -23.80 16.35 4.98
CA PHE A 127 -22.91 15.84 6.02
C PHE A 127 -23.47 15.97 7.42
N LYS A 128 -24.15 14.91 7.89
CA LYS A 128 -24.31 14.52 9.30
C LYS A 128 -25.09 13.22 9.38
N HIS A 129 -24.40 12.09 9.58
CA HIS A 129 -24.82 10.96 10.43
C HIS A 129 -23.73 9.87 10.43
N SER A 130 -22.78 9.94 11.37
CA SER A 130 -21.92 8.82 11.75
C SER A 130 -21.30 9.10 13.13
N GLY A 131 -22.03 8.79 14.20
CA GLY A 131 -21.59 9.04 15.58
C GLY A 131 -21.42 7.80 16.46
N SER A 132 -21.66 6.58 15.96
CA SER A 132 -21.77 5.39 16.84
C SER A 132 -20.98 4.15 16.42
N TYR A 133 -20.25 4.16 15.31
CA TYR A 133 -19.63 2.95 14.75
C TYR A 133 -18.10 2.90 14.86
N ILE A 134 -17.49 3.96 15.41
CA ILE A 134 -16.05 4.06 15.63
C ILE A 134 -15.83 4.26 17.12
N THR A 135 -15.41 3.21 17.82
CA THR A 135 -15.03 3.30 19.23
C THR A 135 -13.63 3.89 19.31
N GLY A 136 -13.50 5.20 19.58
CA GLY A 136 -12.21 5.80 19.97
C GLY A 136 -11.85 7.18 19.43
N LEU A 137 -12.67 7.83 18.60
CA LEU A 137 -12.32 9.15 18.06
C LEU A 137 -12.79 10.29 18.99
N GLY A 138 -11.83 11.05 19.53
CA GLY A 138 -12.08 12.32 20.20
C GLY A 138 -12.36 13.45 19.20
N ASN A 139 -13.17 14.42 19.63
CA ASN A 139 -13.75 15.55 18.87
C ASN A 139 -12.77 16.59 18.26
N SER A 140 -11.66 16.17 17.63
CA SER A 140 -10.75 17.11 16.95
C SER A 140 -10.17 16.53 15.66
N LEU A 141 -11.06 16.06 14.78
CA LEU A 141 -10.85 15.90 13.36
C LEU A 141 -12.18 16.30 12.72
N HIS A 142 -12.15 17.04 11.62
CA HIS A 142 -13.34 17.60 10.98
C HIS A 142 -14.28 16.48 10.53
N LEU A 143 -15.21 16.12 11.42
CA LEU A 143 -16.26 15.14 11.23
C LEU A 143 -17.32 15.73 10.31
N ASN A 144 -17.63 15.02 9.22
CA ASN A 144 -18.96 14.45 8.98
C ASN A 144 -18.98 13.60 7.69
N PHE A 145 -17.95 12.79 7.40
CA PHE A 145 -17.98 11.86 6.26
C PHE A 145 -18.46 10.47 6.72
N ASN A 146 -19.39 9.87 5.99
CA ASN A 146 -19.99 8.56 6.30
C ASN A 146 -18.98 7.43 6.04
N GLN A 147 -18.00 7.25 6.93
CA GLN A 147 -17.04 6.14 6.89
C GLN A 147 -17.74 4.77 6.87
N THR A 148 -18.93 4.66 7.48
CA THR A 148 -19.74 3.43 7.45
C THR A 148 -20.10 3.02 6.02
N GLY A 149 -20.38 3.98 5.12
CA GLY A 149 -20.68 3.71 3.71
C GLY A 149 -19.51 3.10 2.95
N PHE A 150 -18.28 3.59 3.18
CA PHE A 150 -17.07 3.05 2.54
C PHE A 150 -16.68 1.69 3.10
N VAL A 151 -16.90 1.46 4.41
CA VAL A 151 -16.69 0.14 5.02
C VAL A 151 -17.72 -0.88 4.51
N GLN A 152 -18.95 -0.46 4.24
CA GLN A 152 -19.98 -1.34 3.67
C GLN A 152 -19.59 -1.85 2.27
N MET A 153 -18.87 -1.04 1.48
CA MET A 153 -18.35 -1.43 0.15
C MET A 153 -17.27 -2.53 0.21
N LEU A 154 -16.84 -2.94 1.41
CA LEU A 154 -15.96 -4.10 1.61
C LEU A 154 -16.70 -5.44 1.58
N LEU A 155 -18.03 -5.40 1.57
CA LEU A 155 -18.92 -6.55 1.63
C LEU A 155 -19.88 -6.53 0.43
N VAL A 156 -20.23 -7.72 -0.09
CA VAL A 156 -21.24 -7.83 -1.14
C VAL A 156 -22.62 -7.53 -0.55
N ASP A 157 -23.03 -8.31 0.45
CA ASP A 157 -24.22 -8.06 1.26
C ASP A 157 -23.97 -8.69 2.62
N SER A 158 -24.17 -7.91 3.67
CA SER A 158 -23.76 -8.25 5.02
C SER A 158 -24.79 -9.13 5.75
N ASN A 159 -26.03 -9.20 5.23
CA ASN A 159 -27.15 -9.89 5.87
C ASN A 159 -27.76 -10.99 4.99
N ASP A 160 -27.99 -10.70 3.70
CA ASP A 160 -28.95 -11.44 2.88
C ASP A 160 -28.38 -11.86 1.50
N PHE A 161 -27.09 -12.15 1.40
CA PHE A 161 -26.50 -12.68 0.16
C PHE A 161 -26.97 -14.13 -0.10
N ASP A 162 -28.11 -14.29 -0.77
CA ASP A 162 -28.72 -15.59 -1.08
C ASP A 162 -29.57 -15.57 -2.38
N ARG A 163 -30.13 -16.74 -2.75
CA ARG A 163 -30.98 -16.90 -3.94
C ARG A 163 -32.43 -16.41 -3.78
N GLN A 164 -32.87 -16.09 -2.56
CA GLN A 164 -34.18 -15.49 -2.33
C GLN A 164 -34.15 -14.00 -2.69
N HIS A 165 -33.00 -13.37 -2.47
CA HIS A 165 -32.79 -11.94 -2.65
C HIS A 165 -31.99 -11.57 -3.90
N TYR A 166 -31.25 -12.51 -4.50
CA TYR A 166 -30.43 -12.24 -5.68
C TYR A 166 -30.68 -13.23 -6.82
N ILE A 167 -30.56 -12.71 -8.04
CA ILE A 167 -30.45 -13.48 -9.28
C ILE A 167 -29.03 -13.39 -9.82
N PHE A 168 -28.59 -14.47 -10.47
CA PHE A 168 -27.22 -14.64 -10.95
C PHE A 168 -27.21 -15.01 -12.43
N GLY A 169 -26.24 -14.46 -13.18
CA GLY A 169 -26.07 -14.74 -14.60
C GLY A 169 -24.61 -14.94 -14.93
N PHE A 170 -24.28 -16.10 -15.51
CA PHE A 170 -22.91 -16.40 -15.91
C PHE A 170 -22.49 -15.51 -17.08
N VAL A 171 -21.28 -14.94 -16.96
CA VAL A 171 -20.68 -14.05 -17.97
C VAL A 171 -19.57 -14.80 -18.70
N ARG A 172 -18.54 -15.24 -17.96
CA ARG A 172 -17.34 -15.88 -18.51
C ARG A 172 -16.51 -16.53 -17.41
N ASN A 173 -15.48 -17.27 -17.81
CA ASN A 173 -14.35 -17.61 -16.93
C ASN A 173 -13.21 -16.62 -17.16
N GLU A 174 -12.48 -16.31 -16.10
CA GLU A 174 -11.39 -15.33 -16.12
C GLU A 174 -10.32 -15.71 -15.08
N PHE A 175 -9.05 -15.47 -15.38
CA PHE A 175 -7.98 -15.59 -14.40
C PHE A 175 -7.69 -14.22 -13.79
N LEU A 176 -7.74 -14.13 -12.46
CA LEU A 176 -7.23 -12.99 -11.72
C LEU A 176 -5.86 -13.36 -11.16
N GLY A 177 -4.80 -12.97 -11.86
CA GLY A 177 -3.45 -13.47 -11.60
C GLY A 177 -3.37 -14.99 -11.78
N ASN A 178 -3.05 -15.72 -10.71
CA ASN A 178 -2.95 -17.18 -10.72
C ASN A 178 -4.25 -17.86 -10.23
N THR A 179 -5.32 -17.10 -9.98
CA THR A 179 -6.56 -17.61 -9.41
C THR A 179 -7.62 -17.77 -10.52
N PRO A 180 -8.04 -19.01 -10.85
CA PRO A 180 -9.11 -19.25 -11.82
C PRO A 180 -10.47 -18.88 -11.24
N THR A 181 -11.21 -18.02 -11.93
CA THR A 181 -12.53 -17.53 -11.49
C THR A 181 -13.62 -17.74 -12.53
N ALA A 182 -14.85 -17.89 -12.06
CA ALA A 182 -16.06 -17.76 -12.86
C ALA A 182 -16.76 -16.44 -12.50
N VAL A 183 -17.18 -15.70 -13.52
CA VAL A 183 -17.68 -14.34 -13.42
C VAL A 183 -19.19 -14.34 -13.58
N PHE A 184 -19.89 -13.71 -12.64
CA PHE A 184 -21.35 -13.63 -12.62
C PHE A 184 -21.83 -12.20 -12.46
N ASP A 185 -22.84 -11.82 -13.25
CA ASP A 185 -23.65 -10.65 -12.95
C ASP A 185 -24.65 -11.00 -11.84
N VAL A 186 -24.84 -10.09 -10.90
CA VAL A 186 -25.68 -10.21 -9.70
C VAL A 186 -26.62 -9.02 -9.66
N ALA A 187 -27.91 -9.30 -9.51
CA ALA A 187 -28.92 -8.26 -9.34
C ALA A 187 -29.93 -8.65 -8.26
N PRO A 188 -30.53 -7.67 -7.57
CA PRO A 188 -31.62 -7.93 -6.63
C PRO A 188 -32.79 -8.65 -7.33
N MET A 189 -33.38 -9.62 -6.64
CA MET A 189 -34.53 -10.39 -7.12
C MET A 189 -35.72 -9.45 -7.34
N PRO A 190 -36.35 -9.46 -8.53
CA PRO A 190 -37.55 -8.66 -8.79
C PRO A 190 -38.65 -8.96 -7.76
N GLY A 191 -39.28 -7.91 -7.24
CA GLY A 191 -40.36 -8.04 -6.24
C GLY A 191 -39.89 -8.16 -4.79
N THR A 192 -38.57 -8.13 -4.53
CA THR A 192 -38.00 -7.99 -3.17
C THR A 192 -37.57 -6.55 -2.89
N LYS A 193 -37.32 -6.20 -1.62
CA LYS A 193 -36.75 -4.89 -1.27
C LYS A 193 -35.33 -4.81 -1.82
N SER A 194 -35.12 -4.01 -2.86
CA SER A 194 -33.83 -3.83 -3.54
C SER A 194 -32.93 -2.76 -2.91
N GLU A 195 -33.50 -1.83 -2.15
CA GLU A 195 -32.75 -0.70 -1.57
C GLU A 195 -31.59 -1.17 -0.69
N GLY A 196 -30.36 -0.74 -1.01
CA GLY A 196 -29.13 -1.09 -0.31
C GLY A 196 -28.54 -2.45 -0.69
N ARG A 197 -29.14 -3.20 -1.62
CA ARG A 197 -28.62 -4.49 -2.10
C ARG A 197 -27.61 -4.32 -3.21
N PHE A 198 -26.63 -5.21 -3.28
CA PHE A 198 -25.58 -5.13 -4.30
C PHE A 198 -26.14 -5.36 -5.70
N PHE A 199 -25.62 -4.59 -6.66
CA PHE A 199 -25.91 -4.75 -8.06
C PHE A 199 -24.62 -4.58 -8.84
N GLY A 200 -24.26 -5.59 -9.63
CA GLY A 200 -23.00 -5.55 -10.37
C GLY A 200 -22.47 -6.94 -10.71
N ARG A 201 -21.17 -7.12 -10.61
CA ARG A 201 -20.45 -8.32 -11.03
C ARG A 201 -19.57 -8.86 -9.93
N ILE A 202 -19.55 -10.18 -9.77
CA ILE A 202 -18.69 -10.89 -8.83
C ILE A 202 -17.78 -11.89 -9.57
N TRP A 203 -16.58 -12.07 -9.04
CA TRP A 203 -15.62 -13.09 -9.46
C TRP A 203 -15.53 -14.13 -8.34
N ILE A 204 -15.99 -15.35 -8.62
CA ILE A 204 -15.94 -16.47 -7.69
C ILE A 204 -14.78 -17.37 -8.08
N GLU A 205 -13.83 -17.63 -7.18
CA GLU A 205 -12.77 -18.61 -7.45
C GLU A 205 -13.35 -20.03 -7.56
N THR A 206 -12.88 -20.78 -8.55
CA THR A 206 -13.52 -22.01 -9.02
C THR A 206 -13.30 -23.24 -8.11
N GLY A 207 -12.40 -23.17 -7.13
CA GLY A 207 -12.12 -24.25 -6.20
C GLY A 207 -13.15 -24.31 -5.07
N ASP A 208 -12.97 -23.44 -4.08
CA ASP A 208 -13.72 -23.44 -2.82
C ASP A 208 -14.96 -22.52 -2.86
N GLY A 209 -15.12 -21.75 -3.94
CA GLY A 209 -16.24 -20.84 -4.17
C GLY A 209 -16.11 -19.49 -3.48
N ASN A 210 -14.93 -19.02 -3.10
CA ASN A 210 -14.78 -17.70 -2.48
C ASN A 210 -15.02 -16.56 -3.50
N ILE A 211 -15.76 -15.53 -3.10
CA ILE A 211 -15.82 -14.28 -3.88
C ILE A 211 -14.52 -13.53 -3.64
N VAL A 212 -13.75 -13.26 -4.69
CA VAL A 212 -12.40 -12.66 -4.60
C VAL A 212 -12.34 -11.22 -5.12
N ARG A 213 -13.31 -10.83 -5.94
CA ARG A 213 -13.51 -9.46 -6.44
C ARG A 213 -15.00 -9.24 -6.67
N PHE A 214 -15.47 -8.02 -6.43
CA PHE A 214 -16.79 -7.59 -6.86
C PHE A 214 -16.81 -6.11 -7.22
N ASN A 215 -17.51 -5.78 -8.29
CA ASN A 215 -17.56 -4.45 -8.90
C ASN A 215 -19.01 -4.08 -9.15
N GLY A 216 -19.45 -2.92 -8.70
CA GLY A 216 -20.83 -2.49 -8.88
C GLY A 216 -21.21 -1.31 -7.99
N ASP A 217 -22.49 -1.21 -7.71
CA ASP A 217 -23.07 -0.24 -6.78
C ASP A 217 -24.05 -0.95 -5.82
N PHE A 218 -24.66 -0.17 -4.93
CA PHE A 218 -25.83 -0.62 -4.19
C PHE A 218 -27.08 -0.02 -4.85
N ALA A 219 -28.12 -0.84 -5.00
CA ALA A 219 -29.37 -0.41 -5.63
C ALA A 219 -30.09 0.63 -4.76
N GLY A 220 -30.43 1.77 -5.36
CA GLY A 220 -31.22 2.84 -4.75
C GLY A 220 -32.71 2.81 -5.10
N SER A 221 -33.44 3.82 -4.64
CA SER A 221 -34.84 4.01 -5.03
C SER A 221 -34.98 4.32 -6.55
N GLU A 222 -36.16 4.17 -7.16
CA GLU A 222 -36.38 4.55 -8.58
C GLU A 222 -36.08 6.04 -8.88
N LYS A 223 -36.04 6.89 -7.83
CA LYS A 223 -35.62 8.30 -7.91
C LYS A 223 -34.14 8.51 -7.60
N GLY A 224 -33.41 7.43 -7.33
CA GLY A 224 -32.20 7.36 -6.52
C GLY A 224 -30.99 6.71 -7.19
N TYR A 225 -30.92 6.63 -8.52
CA TYR A 225 -29.69 6.26 -9.27
C TYR A 225 -28.48 7.20 -9.01
N ARG A 226 -28.57 8.08 -8.00
CA ARG A 226 -27.56 9.04 -7.53
C ARG A 226 -27.20 8.85 -6.04
N GLU A 227 -27.73 7.80 -5.39
CA GLU A 227 -27.63 7.62 -3.93
C GLU A 227 -26.37 6.84 -3.50
N TYR A 228 -25.80 6.02 -4.37
CA TYR A 228 -24.67 5.13 -4.08
C TYR A 228 -23.54 5.31 -5.09
N TYR A 229 -22.30 5.12 -4.63
CA TYR A 229 -21.11 5.23 -5.45
C TYR A 229 -20.77 3.89 -6.12
N HIS A 230 -20.12 3.96 -7.27
CA HIS A 230 -19.54 2.80 -7.92
C HIS A 230 -18.24 2.41 -7.24
N PHE A 231 -18.05 1.12 -6.97
CA PHE A 231 -16.87 0.62 -6.29
C PHE A 231 -16.37 -0.71 -6.86
N ASP A 232 -15.08 -0.97 -6.67
CA ASP A 232 -14.39 -2.22 -7.02
C ASP A 232 -13.64 -2.72 -5.79
N SER A 233 -14.12 -3.83 -5.23
CA SER A 233 -13.62 -4.40 -3.97
C SER A 233 -12.86 -5.69 -4.23
N TRP A 234 -11.69 -5.81 -3.61
CA TRP A 234 -10.75 -6.92 -3.79
C TRP A 234 -10.44 -7.61 -2.48
N ARG A 235 -10.29 -8.93 -2.57
CA ARG A 235 -9.88 -9.80 -1.45
C ARG A 235 -8.61 -10.55 -1.78
N THR A 236 -7.74 -10.73 -0.79
CA THR A 236 -6.56 -11.60 -0.91
C THR A 236 -6.71 -12.86 -0.06
N ASN A 237 -6.09 -13.95 -0.49
CA ASN A 237 -6.08 -15.19 0.27
C ASN A 237 -5.03 -15.10 1.39
N VAL A 238 -5.52 -14.99 2.64
CA VAL A 238 -4.67 -14.68 3.81
C VAL A 238 -4.36 -15.90 4.68
N GLN A 239 -5.19 -16.93 4.59
CA GLN A 239 -5.03 -18.22 5.24
C GLN A 239 -5.63 -19.31 4.33
N PRO A 240 -5.41 -20.61 4.62
CA PRO A 240 -6.04 -21.67 3.86
C PRO A 240 -7.55 -21.45 3.77
N ASN A 241 -8.04 -21.26 2.55
CA ASN A 241 -9.46 -21.08 2.25
C ASN A 241 -10.13 -19.87 2.94
N LEU A 242 -9.35 -18.83 3.28
CA LEU A 242 -9.86 -17.59 3.84
C LEU A 242 -9.43 -16.40 2.98
N TRP A 243 -10.42 -15.76 2.35
CA TRP A 243 -10.24 -14.55 1.55
C TRP A 243 -10.88 -13.37 2.28
N LEU A 244 -10.08 -12.37 2.62
CA LEU A 244 -10.54 -11.18 3.34
C LEU A 244 -10.37 -9.92 2.50
N PRO A 245 -11.23 -8.90 2.69
CA PRO A 245 -11.07 -7.58 2.05
C PRO A 245 -9.69 -6.99 2.27
N THR A 246 -9.10 -6.47 1.20
CA THR A 246 -7.76 -5.86 1.22
C THR A 246 -7.82 -4.42 0.78
N SER A 247 -8.63 -4.15 -0.25
CA SER A 247 -8.82 -2.82 -0.78
C SER A 247 -10.17 -2.65 -1.46
N ALA A 248 -10.70 -1.44 -1.45
CA ALA A 248 -11.83 -1.06 -2.28
C ALA A 248 -11.60 0.31 -2.92
N TYR A 249 -11.64 0.34 -4.25
CA TYR A 249 -11.59 1.56 -5.05
C TYR A 249 -13.00 2.09 -5.27
N VAL A 250 -13.16 3.41 -5.23
CA VAL A 250 -14.44 4.10 -5.48
C VAL A 250 -14.19 5.24 -6.45
N GLU A 251 -15.05 5.37 -7.44
CA GLU A 251 -14.99 6.46 -8.41
C GLU A 251 -16.39 6.95 -8.75
N GLU A 252 -16.52 8.26 -8.89
CA GLU A 252 -17.77 8.88 -9.34
C GLU A 252 -17.48 9.96 -10.38
N SER A 253 -18.16 9.88 -11.53
CA SER A 253 -18.10 10.91 -12.57
C SER A 253 -18.88 12.16 -12.14
N ASP A 254 -18.43 13.36 -12.53
CA ASP A 254 -19.26 14.55 -12.35
C ASP A 254 -20.30 14.64 -13.48
N PRO A 255 -21.61 14.45 -13.20
CA PRO A 255 -22.65 14.49 -14.22
C PRO A 255 -22.80 15.87 -14.87
N ASN A 256 -22.27 16.93 -14.25
CA ASN A 256 -22.31 18.28 -14.78
C ASN A 256 -21.02 18.68 -15.51
N SER A 257 -20.00 17.81 -15.54
CA SER A 257 -18.73 18.13 -16.17
C SER A 257 -18.81 18.01 -17.70
N PRO A 258 -18.51 19.08 -18.46
CA PRO A 258 -18.46 19.03 -19.93
C PRO A 258 -17.23 18.27 -20.46
N SER A 259 -16.25 17.99 -19.60
CA SER A 259 -14.98 17.32 -19.94
C SER A 259 -14.91 15.88 -19.42
N HIS A 260 -16.04 15.29 -18.99
CA HIS A 260 -16.09 13.95 -18.38
C HIS A 260 -15.13 13.79 -17.19
N THR A 261 -14.89 14.88 -16.46
CA THR A 261 -14.03 14.85 -15.28
C THR A 261 -14.71 14.11 -14.14
N LEU A 262 -13.91 13.40 -13.34
CA LEU A 262 -14.41 12.75 -12.16
C LEU A 262 -14.80 13.79 -11.10
N LYS A 263 -15.81 13.47 -10.30
CA LYS A 263 -16.11 14.26 -9.10
C LYS A 263 -15.11 13.94 -8.00
N PHE A 264 -14.88 12.65 -7.76
CA PHE A 264 -13.88 12.18 -6.82
C PHE A 264 -13.43 10.75 -7.13
N LYS A 265 -12.25 10.42 -6.63
CA LYS A 265 -11.72 9.06 -6.48
C LYS A 265 -11.49 8.79 -5.00
N ALA A 266 -11.61 7.54 -4.57
CA ALA A 266 -11.23 7.13 -3.23
C ALA A 266 -10.73 5.70 -3.19
N ILE A 267 -9.90 5.41 -2.19
CA ILE A 267 -9.41 4.07 -1.92
C ILE A 267 -9.53 3.77 -0.43
N ASN A 268 -9.98 2.56 -0.13
CA ASN A 268 -9.89 1.96 1.19
C ASN A 268 -8.78 0.92 1.19
N HIS A 269 -7.93 0.96 2.20
CA HIS A 269 -6.90 -0.03 2.49
C HIS A 269 -7.20 -0.66 3.85
N ILE A 270 -7.12 -2.00 3.95
CA ILE A 270 -7.52 -2.73 5.15
C ILE A 270 -6.42 -3.70 5.56
N TRP A 271 -6.00 -3.64 6.82
CA TRP A 271 -4.97 -4.54 7.35
C TRP A 271 -5.12 -4.74 8.85
N GLY A 272 -4.26 -5.54 9.45
CA GLY A 272 -4.27 -5.80 10.88
C GLY A 272 -5.37 -6.77 11.31
N TYR A 273 -5.79 -7.69 10.44
CA TYR A 273 -6.76 -8.72 10.80
C TYR A 273 -6.29 -9.63 11.95
N SER A 274 -4.98 -9.78 12.13
CA SER A 274 -4.37 -10.58 13.20
C SER A 274 -3.96 -9.77 14.42
N LEU A 275 -4.14 -8.43 14.40
CA LEU A 275 -3.79 -7.58 15.54
C LEU A 275 -4.61 -7.99 16.75
N LYS A 276 -3.91 -8.45 17.79
CA LYS A 276 -4.53 -8.80 19.06
C LYS A 276 -5.02 -7.51 19.70
N VAL A 277 -6.33 -7.41 19.98
CA VAL A 277 -6.84 -6.39 20.89
C VAL A 277 -6.14 -6.62 22.24
N PRO A 278 -5.41 -5.65 22.80
CA PRO A 278 -4.76 -5.84 24.10
C PRO A 278 -5.83 -6.15 25.15
N THR A 279 -5.89 -7.38 25.64
CA THR A 279 -6.60 -7.72 26.87
C THR A 279 -5.71 -7.29 28.04
N LYS A 280 -6.33 -6.74 29.10
CA LYS A 280 -5.62 -6.17 30.27
C LYS A 280 -4.69 -7.16 31.01
N ASP A 281 -4.71 -8.45 30.64
CA ASP A 281 -4.04 -9.53 31.38
C ASP A 281 -2.80 -10.13 30.68
N SER A 282 -2.39 -9.65 29.49
CA SER A 282 -1.27 -10.29 28.75
C SER A 282 0.13 -9.84 29.18
N GLN A 283 0.35 -9.52 30.46
CA GLN A 283 1.67 -9.11 30.99
C GLN A 283 2.47 -10.22 31.69
N ASN A 284 2.09 -11.50 31.57
CA ASN A 284 2.91 -12.59 32.08
C ASN A 284 3.01 -13.74 31.07
N THR A 285 3.95 -13.63 30.15
CA THR A 285 4.55 -14.80 29.50
C THR A 285 6.01 -14.87 29.94
N SER A 286 6.30 -15.78 30.87
CA SER A 286 7.67 -16.18 31.16
C SER A 286 8.25 -16.82 29.90
N LEU A 287 9.24 -16.18 29.30
CA LEU A 287 10.04 -16.77 28.24
C LEU A 287 10.99 -17.78 28.88
N GLU A 288 10.58 -19.05 28.99
CA GLU A 288 11.56 -20.14 28.99
C GLU A 288 12.09 -20.26 27.56
N VAL A 289 13.24 -19.63 27.32
CA VAL A 289 13.95 -19.78 26.04
C VAL A 289 14.65 -21.14 26.06
N VAL A 290 14.04 -22.14 25.44
CA VAL A 290 14.65 -23.46 25.26
C VAL A 290 15.84 -23.33 24.31
N GLY A 291 17.06 -23.48 24.83
CA GLY A 291 18.31 -23.46 24.05
C GLY A 291 19.15 -22.18 24.14
N ALA A 292 18.81 -21.23 25.02
CA ALA A 292 19.71 -20.12 25.32
C ALA A 292 20.85 -20.58 26.25
N THR A 293 22.10 -20.45 25.80
CA THR A 293 23.26 -20.55 26.69
C THR A 293 23.31 -19.29 27.54
N ASP A 294 23.21 -19.46 28.86
CA ASP A 294 23.39 -18.35 29.81
C ASP A 294 24.84 -17.87 29.77
N VAL A 295 25.05 -16.69 29.18
CA VAL A 295 26.34 -15.99 29.10
C VAL A 295 26.41 -14.83 30.10
N SER A 296 25.53 -14.78 31.10
CA SER A 296 25.52 -13.71 32.11
C SER A 296 26.83 -13.59 32.89
N ASN A 297 27.58 -14.69 33.04
CA ASN A 297 28.90 -14.71 33.66
C ASN A 297 30.01 -14.06 32.80
N ASP A 298 29.79 -13.90 31.49
CA ASP A 298 30.70 -13.22 30.57
C ASP A 298 30.32 -11.74 30.34
N ALA A 299 29.20 -11.29 30.92
CA ALA A 299 28.73 -9.92 30.78
C ALA A 299 29.57 -8.98 31.65
N GLN A 300 30.33 -8.09 31.01
CA GLN A 300 31.01 -7.00 31.70
C GLN A 300 30.02 -5.88 32.06
N ASP A 301 30.27 -5.21 33.19
CA ASP A 301 29.55 -4.00 33.56
C ASP A 301 29.61 -2.98 32.41
N ILE A 302 28.44 -2.47 32.01
CA ILE A 302 28.35 -1.45 30.97
C ILE A 302 28.84 -0.11 31.52
N SER A 303 29.68 0.59 30.74
CA SER A 303 30.12 1.95 31.11
C SER A 303 28.93 2.91 31.20
N PRO A 304 29.04 4.06 31.91
CA PRO A 304 27.94 5.04 31.98
C PRO A 304 27.41 5.49 30.59
N LEU A 305 28.30 5.66 29.61
CA LEU A 305 27.90 5.95 28.23
C LEU A 305 27.22 4.75 27.56
N GLY A 306 27.69 3.53 27.84
CA GLY A 306 27.05 2.29 27.40
C GLY A 306 25.63 2.15 27.96
N ALA A 307 25.44 2.41 29.25
CA ALA A 307 24.14 2.43 29.91
C ALA A 307 23.19 3.46 29.30
N GLN A 308 23.65 4.69 29.05
CA GLN A 308 22.84 5.72 28.40
C GLN A 308 22.41 5.28 26.97
N ARG A 309 23.29 4.66 26.20
CA ARG A 309 22.98 4.14 24.85
C ARG A 309 22.04 2.94 24.88
N ALA A 310 22.15 2.07 25.88
CA ALA A 310 21.23 0.96 26.10
C ALA A 310 19.83 1.48 26.47
N TRP A 311 19.76 2.52 27.32
CA TRP A 311 18.50 3.14 27.72
C TRP A 311 17.76 3.80 26.54
N VAL A 312 18.49 4.51 25.67
CA VAL A 312 17.92 5.09 24.45
C VAL A 312 17.41 3.98 23.51
N GLN A 313 18.17 2.89 23.36
CA GLN A 313 17.72 1.76 22.56
C GLN A 313 16.45 1.13 23.13
N GLN A 314 16.36 0.98 24.45
CA GLN A 314 15.16 0.43 25.07
C GLN A 314 13.93 1.31 24.78
N ALA A 315 14.07 2.65 24.83
CA ALA A 315 13.01 3.55 24.42
C ALA A 315 12.62 3.36 22.94
N GLU A 316 13.61 3.24 22.06
CA GLU A 316 13.41 3.00 20.62
C GLU A 316 12.65 1.70 20.36
N ASP A 317 13.15 0.58 20.89
CA ASP A 317 12.55 -0.74 20.70
C ASP A 317 11.10 -0.76 21.25
N ASN A 318 10.88 -0.14 22.41
CA ASN A 318 9.55 0.01 22.97
C ASN A 318 8.59 0.80 22.06
N ILE A 319 9.04 1.91 21.45
CA ILE A 319 8.19 2.71 20.55
C ILE A 319 7.89 1.92 19.27
N VAL A 320 8.90 1.31 18.67
CA VAL A 320 8.75 0.49 17.45
C VAL A 320 7.78 -0.66 17.69
N ASP A 321 7.92 -1.38 18.80
CA ASP A 321 7.01 -2.46 19.17
C ASP A 321 5.57 -1.98 19.37
N ARG A 322 5.39 -0.78 19.94
CA ARG A 322 4.06 -0.19 20.13
C ARG A 322 3.43 0.25 18.81
N LEU A 323 4.20 0.84 17.90
CA LEU A 323 3.73 1.19 16.56
C LEU A 323 3.33 -0.06 15.78
N TYR A 324 4.10 -1.14 15.91
CA TYR A 324 3.78 -2.43 15.30
C TYR A 324 2.50 -3.04 15.90
N GLN A 325 2.38 -3.10 17.23
CA GLN A 325 1.16 -3.57 17.92
C GLN A 325 -0.08 -2.72 17.60
N ALA A 326 0.12 -1.43 17.32
CA ALA A 326 -0.94 -0.54 16.89
C ALA A 326 -1.42 -0.82 15.46
N GLY A 327 -0.60 -1.50 14.65
CA GLY A 327 -0.80 -1.70 13.22
C GLY A 327 -0.43 -0.48 12.39
N LEU A 328 0.49 0.37 12.85
CA LEU A 328 0.88 1.59 12.14
C LEU A 328 2.11 1.38 11.26
N ILE A 329 2.98 0.46 11.64
CA ILE A 329 4.13 0.02 10.85
C ILE A 329 3.99 -1.45 10.47
N ASP A 330 4.68 -1.81 9.41
CA ASP A 330 4.71 -3.16 8.87
C ASP A 330 5.30 -4.17 9.84
N ALA A 331 5.12 -5.47 9.57
CA ALA A 331 5.99 -6.50 10.13
C ALA A 331 7.32 -6.55 9.35
N PRO A 332 8.45 -6.96 9.97
CA PRO A 332 9.74 -6.98 9.30
C PRO A 332 9.69 -7.69 7.93
N SER A 333 10.27 -7.04 6.93
CA SER A 333 10.25 -7.49 5.54
C SER A 333 11.64 -7.45 4.87
N ASP A 334 11.82 -8.17 3.76
CA ASP A 334 13.06 -8.08 2.96
C ASP A 334 13.27 -6.67 2.37
N PHE A 335 12.18 -5.94 2.17
CA PHE A 335 12.22 -4.56 1.71
C PHE A 335 12.82 -3.63 2.76
N ASP A 336 12.47 -3.80 4.03
CA ASP A 336 13.07 -3.06 5.16
C ASP A 336 14.59 -3.25 5.21
N LYS A 337 15.05 -4.49 4.99
CA LYS A 337 16.49 -4.80 4.94
C LYS A 337 17.17 -4.04 3.81
N THR A 338 16.55 -3.99 2.63
CA THR A 338 17.08 -3.25 1.48
C THR A 338 17.22 -1.76 1.79
N LEU A 339 16.20 -1.15 2.41
CA LEU A 339 16.27 0.25 2.84
C LEU A 339 17.34 0.46 3.93
N GLY A 340 17.47 -0.49 4.85
CA GLY A 340 18.54 -0.52 5.86
C GLY A 340 19.92 -0.53 5.24
N ASP A 341 20.16 -1.38 4.25
CA ASP A 341 21.44 -1.46 3.54
C ASP A 341 21.74 -0.14 2.81
N LEU A 342 20.76 0.49 2.17
CA LEU A 342 20.91 1.81 1.56
C LEU A 342 21.27 2.90 2.58
N ALA A 343 20.59 2.93 3.73
CA ALA A 343 20.87 3.90 4.79
C ALA A 343 22.30 3.72 5.36
N ASN A 344 22.73 2.47 5.57
CA ASN A 344 24.08 2.17 6.04
C ASN A 344 25.14 2.46 4.96
N ASN A 345 24.81 2.30 3.67
CA ASN A 345 25.70 2.72 2.57
C ASN A 345 25.94 4.24 2.55
N ILE A 346 24.91 5.05 2.81
CA ILE A 346 25.07 6.51 2.94
C ILE A 346 26.10 6.85 4.03
N LEU A 347 26.05 6.19 5.18
CA LEU A 347 27.05 6.35 6.25
C LEU A 347 28.45 5.94 5.79
N ALA A 348 28.56 4.78 5.13
CA ALA A 348 29.82 4.24 4.65
C ALA A 348 30.50 5.18 3.62
N TYR A 349 29.75 5.67 2.62
CA TYR A 349 30.26 6.61 1.61
C TYR A 349 30.74 7.94 2.23
N ASN A 350 30.17 8.31 3.37
CA ASN A 350 30.55 9.52 4.11
C ASN A 350 31.60 9.26 5.22
N ASN A 351 32.13 8.04 5.33
CA ASN A 351 33.08 7.63 6.37
C ASN A 351 32.58 7.87 7.80
N ILE A 352 31.27 7.67 8.03
CA ILE A 352 30.64 7.83 9.34
C ILE A 352 30.45 6.45 9.97
N ALA A 353 31.05 6.24 11.13
CA ALA A 353 30.84 5.04 11.93
C ALA A 353 29.80 5.30 13.02
N LEU A 354 28.73 4.49 13.04
CA LEU A 354 27.79 4.44 14.15
C LEU A 354 28.10 3.25 15.06
N SER A 355 27.80 3.39 16.35
CA SER A 355 27.96 2.29 17.31
C SER A 355 26.99 1.13 17.06
N LYS A 356 25.93 1.37 16.29
CA LYS A 356 24.88 0.41 15.93
C LYS A 356 24.42 0.68 14.49
N PRO A 357 24.08 -0.34 13.71
CA PRO A 357 23.57 -0.14 12.36
C PRO A 357 22.21 0.55 12.39
N ILE A 358 21.87 1.21 11.28
CA ILE A 358 20.53 1.76 11.08
C ILE A 358 19.57 0.64 10.67
N ARG A 359 18.38 0.63 11.26
CA ARG A 359 17.23 -0.18 10.83
C ARG A 359 16.26 0.71 10.07
N VAL A 360 15.50 0.13 9.15
CA VAL A 360 14.40 0.83 8.47
C VAL A 360 13.12 0.02 8.64
N ARG A 361 11.97 0.70 8.74
CA ARG A 361 10.63 0.11 8.75
C ARG A 361 9.68 0.93 7.89
N THR A 362 8.58 0.31 7.48
CA THR A 362 7.59 0.97 6.63
C THR A 362 6.33 1.30 7.43
N MET A 363 5.93 2.57 7.46
CA MET A 363 4.62 2.97 7.96
C MET A 363 3.55 2.67 6.90
N LEU A 364 2.44 2.05 7.27
CA LEU A 364 1.48 1.47 6.33
C LEU A 364 0.54 2.51 5.66
N THR A 365 0.61 3.78 6.08
CA THR A 365 -0.28 4.86 5.66
C THR A 365 0.22 5.64 4.44
N GLN A 366 -0.69 6.39 3.81
CA GLN A 366 -0.43 7.22 2.62
C GLN A 366 0.22 8.60 2.87
N PRO A 367 -0.05 9.35 3.96
CA PRO A 367 0.54 10.67 4.16
C PRO A 367 2.07 10.65 4.01
N LEU A 368 2.62 11.67 3.36
CA LEU A 368 4.05 11.76 3.00
C LEU A 368 4.85 12.16 4.24
N GLU A 369 5.30 11.16 4.99
CA GLU A 369 6.00 11.38 6.25
C GLU A 369 7.15 10.39 6.45
N SER A 370 8.09 10.82 7.26
CA SER A 370 9.26 10.04 7.65
C SER A 370 9.63 10.34 9.09
N LEU A 371 10.34 9.44 9.76
CA LEU A 371 10.68 9.61 11.16
C LEU A 371 11.96 8.85 11.51
N ALA A 372 12.84 9.45 12.31
CA ALA A 372 13.94 8.77 12.96
C ALA A 372 13.65 8.59 14.45
N ILE A 373 13.70 7.34 14.92
CA ILE A 373 13.54 6.94 16.33
C ILE A 373 14.82 6.21 16.75
N GLY A 374 15.70 6.90 17.47
CA GLY A 374 17.00 6.31 17.83
C GLY A 374 17.80 5.95 16.57
N ASN A 375 18.06 4.67 16.33
CA ASN A 375 18.72 4.15 15.13
C ASN A 375 17.74 3.53 14.11
N THR A 376 16.43 3.70 14.27
CA THR A 376 15.40 3.20 13.36
C THR A 376 14.79 4.33 12.56
N ILE A 377 14.87 4.25 11.24
CA ILE A 377 14.16 5.12 10.30
C ILE A 377 12.81 4.47 9.96
N ILE A 378 11.76 5.27 9.88
CA ILE A 378 10.43 4.86 9.44
C ILE A 378 10.05 5.75 8.25
N LEU A 379 9.69 5.17 7.13
CA LEU A 379 9.19 5.87 5.95
C LEU A 379 7.75 5.45 5.67
N SER A 380 6.87 6.38 5.34
CA SER A 380 5.49 6.03 4.96
C SER A 380 5.42 5.35 3.61
N LYS A 381 4.46 4.44 3.48
CA LYS A 381 4.19 3.70 2.24
C LYS A 381 3.89 4.67 1.10
N GLY A 382 3.06 5.69 1.32
CA GLY A 382 2.74 6.68 0.29
C GLY A 382 3.95 7.51 -0.16
N LEU A 383 4.91 7.76 0.73
CA LEU A 383 6.16 8.43 0.38
C LEU A 383 7.06 7.52 -0.48
N ILE A 384 7.17 6.24 -0.13
CA ILE A 384 7.94 5.26 -0.91
C ILE A 384 7.28 4.97 -2.26
N ASP A 385 5.95 4.85 -2.30
CA ASP A 385 5.20 4.57 -3.54
C ASP A 385 5.41 5.67 -4.57
N THR A 386 5.23 6.92 -4.16
CA THR A 386 5.25 8.08 -5.06
C THR A 386 6.66 8.43 -5.53
N THR A 387 7.69 7.97 -4.84
CA THR A 387 9.12 8.07 -5.22
C THR A 387 9.65 6.81 -5.92
N GLY A 388 8.87 5.73 -6.00
CA GLY A 388 9.26 4.44 -6.55
C GLY A 388 9.31 4.37 -8.09
N ILE A 389 9.93 5.35 -8.76
CA ILE A 389 9.96 5.43 -10.22
C ILE A 389 10.99 4.43 -10.79
N VAL A 390 10.49 3.37 -11.43
CA VAL A 390 11.34 2.32 -12.01
C VAL A 390 11.88 2.75 -13.37
N THR A 391 13.17 3.07 -13.42
CA THR A 391 13.93 3.29 -14.67
C THR A 391 14.76 2.05 -15.01
N GLN A 392 15.19 1.91 -16.27
CA GLN A 392 15.99 0.75 -16.71
C GLN A 392 17.30 0.60 -15.93
N ASP A 393 17.91 1.71 -15.51
CA ASP A 393 19.14 1.75 -14.74
C ASP A 393 18.91 1.81 -13.21
N GLY A 394 17.65 1.93 -12.77
CA GLY A 394 17.28 2.12 -11.36
C GLY A 394 17.77 3.42 -10.72
N ALA A 395 18.41 4.31 -11.48
CA ALA A 395 19.09 5.49 -10.94
C ALA A 395 18.12 6.47 -10.27
N GLN A 396 16.94 6.64 -10.85
CA GLN A 396 15.93 7.55 -10.34
C GLN A 396 15.38 7.08 -8.98
N GLN A 397 14.89 5.85 -8.92
CA GLN A 397 14.41 5.24 -7.67
C GLN A 397 15.48 5.29 -6.56
N MET A 398 16.72 4.92 -6.88
CA MET A 398 17.81 4.98 -5.89
C MET A 398 18.10 6.42 -5.44
N GLY A 399 18.13 7.38 -6.35
CA GLY A 399 18.34 8.79 -6.03
C GLY A 399 17.26 9.35 -5.11
N ASP A 400 16.00 9.04 -5.40
CA ASP A 400 14.87 9.45 -4.58
C ASP A 400 14.93 8.81 -3.17
N LEU A 401 15.11 7.49 -3.09
CA LEU A 401 15.24 6.78 -1.80
C LEU A 401 16.45 7.26 -0.99
N ASN A 402 17.58 7.52 -1.63
CA ASN A 402 18.77 8.04 -0.96
C ASN A 402 18.53 9.41 -0.35
N ALA A 403 17.77 10.30 -1.01
CA ALA A 403 17.43 11.60 -0.46
C ALA A 403 16.53 11.47 0.79
N LEU A 404 15.51 10.62 0.72
CA LEU A 404 14.63 10.33 1.86
C LEU A 404 15.40 9.75 3.06
N LEU A 405 16.25 8.76 2.80
CA LEU A 405 17.07 8.13 3.82
C LEU A 405 18.12 9.10 4.36
N ALA A 406 18.79 9.89 3.53
CA ALA A 406 19.80 10.86 3.97
C ALA A 406 19.21 11.90 4.93
N PHE A 407 17.96 12.32 4.71
CA PHE A 407 17.25 13.22 5.62
C PHE A 407 17.10 12.61 7.02
N GLN A 408 16.67 11.35 7.11
CA GLN A 408 16.50 10.67 8.40
C GLN A 408 17.81 10.19 9.02
N VAL A 409 18.79 9.78 8.22
CA VAL A 409 20.17 9.52 8.66
C VAL A 409 20.76 10.78 9.30
N ALA A 410 20.48 11.96 8.75
CA ALA A 410 20.94 13.22 9.31
C ALA A 410 20.39 13.47 10.74
N HIS A 411 19.12 13.17 11.01
CA HIS A 411 18.57 13.22 12.37
C HIS A 411 19.34 12.31 13.34
N ILE A 412 19.63 11.07 12.91
CA ILE A 412 20.34 10.08 13.72
C ILE A 412 21.76 10.56 14.08
N ILE A 413 22.53 11.04 13.10
CA ILE A 413 23.92 11.46 13.33
C ILE A 413 24.04 12.79 14.08
N LEU A 414 23.05 13.68 13.95
CA LEU A 414 22.97 14.90 14.74
C LEU A 414 22.48 14.64 16.16
N GLY A 415 22.02 13.42 16.45
CA GLY A 415 21.56 13.02 17.77
C GLY A 415 20.23 13.67 18.14
N HIS A 416 19.41 14.05 17.15
CA HIS A 416 18.02 14.42 17.36
C HIS A 416 17.30 13.17 17.88
N ARG A 417 16.81 13.23 19.12
CA ARG A 417 16.25 12.07 19.82
C ARG A 417 14.85 12.40 20.32
N LEU A 418 13.98 11.41 20.22
CA LEU A 418 12.73 11.40 20.97
C LEU A 418 13.01 11.31 22.47
N ASP A 419 12.03 11.77 23.25
CA ASP A 419 12.10 11.83 24.71
C ASP A 419 12.33 10.44 25.32
N THR A 420 13.41 10.26 26.08
CA THR A 420 13.76 8.97 26.71
C THR A 420 12.73 8.48 27.75
N LYS A 421 11.72 9.28 28.09
CA LYS A 421 10.60 8.84 28.95
C LYS A 421 9.88 7.59 28.41
N TYR A 422 9.97 7.31 27.12
CA TYR A 422 9.40 6.11 26.51
C TYR A 422 10.18 4.81 26.84
N ALA A 423 11.34 4.88 27.49
CA ALA A 423 12.00 3.69 28.06
C ALA A 423 11.21 3.07 29.22
N PHE A 424 10.33 3.85 29.87
CA PHE A 424 9.47 3.38 30.94
C PHE A 424 8.17 2.76 30.37
N ASN A 425 7.98 1.46 30.60
CA ASN A 425 6.88 0.67 30.02
C ASN A 425 5.48 1.13 30.47
N ASP A 426 5.36 1.75 31.64
CA ASP A 426 4.12 2.30 32.20
C ASP A 426 3.66 3.58 31.49
N GLN A 427 4.58 4.35 30.91
CA GLN A 427 4.27 5.59 30.17
C GLN A 427 3.85 5.34 28.70
N LEU A 428 4.00 4.11 28.22
CA LEU A 428 3.58 3.66 26.88
C LEU A 428 2.27 2.88 26.90
N LEU A 429 1.49 2.94 27.99
CA LEU A 429 0.15 2.39 28.06
C LEU A 429 -0.81 3.25 27.22
N PHE A 430 -0.72 3.14 25.90
CA PHE A 430 -1.73 3.70 25.01
C PHE A 430 -3.03 2.92 25.23
N PRO A 431 -4.14 3.56 25.64
CA PRO A 431 -5.44 2.92 25.55
C PRO A 431 -5.63 2.51 24.08
N SER A 432 -6.03 1.27 23.83
CA SER A 432 -6.17 0.70 22.48
C SER A 432 -7.11 1.50 21.55
N THR A 433 -7.91 2.40 22.12
CA THR A 433 -8.83 3.32 21.44
C THR A 433 -8.29 4.73 21.28
N SER A 434 -7.19 5.11 21.94
CA SER A 434 -6.63 6.47 21.98
C SER A 434 -5.28 6.62 21.26
N VAL A 435 -4.75 5.54 20.66
CA VAL A 435 -3.44 5.50 19.97
C VAL A 435 -3.34 6.54 18.84
N PHE A 436 -4.47 6.96 18.27
CA PHE A 436 -4.54 7.95 17.19
C PHE A 436 -4.59 9.40 17.69
N LYS A 437 -4.56 9.66 19.01
CA LYS A 437 -4.29 11.00 19.54
C LYS A 437 -2.81 11.27 19.30
N ARG A 438 -2.49 11.96 18.19
CA ARG A 438 -1.16 12.45 17.77
C ARG A 438 -0.13 12.23 18.87
N ILE A 439 0.64 11.15 18.79
CA ILE A 439 1.91 11.07 19.49
C ILE A 439 2.81 11.96 18.62
N PRO A 440 3.08 13.21 19.02
CA PRO A 440 3.89 14.09 18.18
C PRO A 440 5.33 13.59 18.31
N MET A 441 5.70 12.68 17.41
CA MET A 441 7.07 12.18 17.28
C MET A 441 7.85 12.96 16.23
N HIS A 442 7.25 14.00 15.64
CA HIS A 442 7.97 14.94 14.79
C HIS A 442 9.12 15.60 15.56
N HIS A 443 10.20 15.82 14.83
CA HIS A 443 11.30 16.63 15.29
C HIS A 443 10.92 18.11 15.26
N THR A 444 11.67 18.93 15.99
CA THR A 444 11.43 20.39 15.97
C THR A 444 11.83 20.98 14.62
N ASP A 445 11.32 22.17 14.29
CA ASP A 445 11.72 22.87 13.06
C ASP A 445 13.25 23.11 12.99
N ALA A 446 13.88 23.36 14.14
CA ALA A 446 15.32 23.54 14.22
C ALA A 446 16.09 22.24 13.92
N ASP A 447 15.60 21.11 14.44
CA ASP A 447 16.16 19.79 14.17
C ASP A 447 15.99 19.43 12.69
N ASN A 448 14.80 19.65 12.12
CA ASN A 448 14.51 19.40 10.70
C ASN A 448 15.36 20.28 9.78
N GLU A 449 15.58 21.56 10.12
CA GLU A 449 16.45 22.44 9.34
C GLU A 449 17.92 22.02 9.41
N ALA A 450 18.41 21.64 10.59
CA ALA A 450 19.76 21.11 10.76
C ALA A 450 19.96 19.79 10.02
N ALA A 451 18.97 18.89 10.10
CA ALA A 451 18.97 17.61 9.41
C ALA A 451 18.94 17.80 7.88
N ALA A 452 18.13 18.72 7.35
CA ALA A 452 18.07 19.01 5.92
C ALA A 452 19.41 19.49 5.37
N LYS A 453 20.06 20.42 6.08
CA LYS A 453 21.39 20.89 5.71
C LYS A 453 22.39 19.73 5.71
N LYS A 454 22.35 18.90 6.75
CA LYS A 454 23.27 17.77 6.86
C LYS A 454 22.99 16.68 5.83
N ALA A 455 21.73 16.45 5.46
CA ALA A 455 21.33 15.51 4.41
C ALA A 455 21.93 15.91 3.06
N ILE A 456 21.86 17.20 2.71
CA ILE A 456 22.50 17.72 1.50
C ILE A 456 24.01 17.49 1.53
N GLU A 457 24.67 17.66 2.69
CA GLU A 457 26.10 17.32 2.82
C GLU A 457 26.36 15.84 2.57
N LEU A 458 25.54 14.94 3.14
CA LEU A 458 25.68 13.48 2.97
C LEU A 458 25.52 13.05 1.52
N LEU A 459 24.61 13.69 0.77
CA LEU A 459 24.35 13.39 -0.64
C LEU A 459 25.48 13.81 -1.58
N ASN A 460 26.41 14.68 -1.15
CA ASN A 460 27.56 15.07 -1.96
C ASN A 460 28.67 13.99 -2.02
N ALA A 461 28.49 12.84 -1.36
CA ALA A 461 29.39 11.71 -1.53
C ALA A 461 29.46 11.30 -3.01
N LYS A 462 30.65 10.89 -3.47
CA LYS A 462 30.91 10.61 -4.89
C LYS A 462 29.98 9.54 -5.47
N GLU A 463 29.58 8.59 -4.64
CA GLU A 463 28.71 7.47 -4.98
C GLU A 463 27.22 7.86 -5.05
N LEU A 464 26.86 9.03 -4.51
CA LEU A 464 25.47 9.52 -4.42
C LEU A 464 25.19 10.73 -5.33
N VAL A 465 26.24 11.50 -5.66
CA VAL A 465 26.12 12.72 -6.45
C VAL A 465 25.49 12.45 -7.83
N GLY A 466 24.60 13.34 -8.24
CA GLY A 466 23.75 13.19 -9.41
C GLY A 466 22.38 12.59 -9.08
N GLY A 467 22.22 11.87 -7.97
CA GLY A 467 20.92 11.36 -7.53
C GLY A 467 19.95 12.45 -7.06
N GLU A 468 20.49 13.59 -6.57
CA GLU A 468 19.71 14.69 -6.02
C GLU A 468 18.75 15.34 -7.02
N GLN A 469 19.06 15.23 -8.31
CA GLN A 469 18.23 15.76 -9.39
C GLN A 469 16.85 15.09 -9.44
N TYR A 470 16.76 13.82 -9.02
CA TYR A 470 15.53 13.05 -9.06
C TYR A 470 14.60 13.50 -7.94
N PHE A 471 15.11 13.59 -6.72
CA PHE A 471 14.29 14.04 -5.60
C PHE A 471 13.94 15.52 -5.73
N GLY A 472 14.85 16.35 -6.28
CA GLY A 472 14.53 17.72 -6.64
C GLY A 472 13.37 17.82 -7.65
N LEU A 473 13.31 16.90 -8.63
CA LEU A 473 12.21 16.85 -9.60
C LEU A 473 10.89 16.41 -8.93
N TYR A 474 10.95 15.45 -8.01
CA TYR A 474 9.82 15.03 -7.18
C TYR A 474 9.27 16.20 -6.35
N LEU A 475 10.15 16.99 -5.69
CA LEU A 475 9.76 18.19 -4.94
C LEU A 475 9.10 19.23 -5.84
N GLN A 476 9.64 19.49 -7.04
CA GLN A 476 8.99 20.39 -8.00
C GLN A 476 7.58 19.91 -8.38
N GLN A 477 7.37 18.60 -8.54
CA GLN A 477 6.04 18.03 -8.84
C GLN A 477 5.09 18.16 -7.66
N LEU A 478 5.56 17.90 -6.43
CA LEU A 478 4.77 18.07 -5.21
C LEU A 478 4.42 19.54 -4.98
N GLN A 479 5.33 20.47 -5.23
CA GLN A 479 5.12 21.92 -5.09
C GLN A 479 3.91 22.42 -5.87
N GLN A 480 3.67 21.86 -7.07
CA GLN A 480 2.51 22.17 -7.91
C GLN A 480 1.19 21.61 -7.36
N ARG A 481 1.25 20.64 -6.45
CA ARG A 481 0.10 19.89 -5.93
C ARG A 481 -0.21 20.14 -4.45
N ILE A 482 0.72 20.70 -3.66
CA ILE A 482 0.54 20.96 -2.22
C ILE A 482 -0.83 21.55 -1.88
N LYS A 483 -1.29 22.56 -2.64
CA LYS A 483 -2.57 23.22 -2.36
C LYS A 483 -3.78 22.28 -2.43
N GLY A 484 -3.76 21.31 -3.35
CA GLY A 484 -4.85 20.35 -3.53
C GLY A 484 -4.63 19.03 -2.79
N LEU A 485 -3.47 18.84 -2.18
CA LEU A 485 -3.07 17.61 -1.48
C LEU A 485 -2.69 17.90 -0.03
N GLN A 486 -3.56 18.63 0.69
CA GLN A 486 -3.29 19.05 2.07
C GLN A 486 -3.22 17.86 3.02
N ALA A 487 -4.12 16.88 2.90
CA ALA A 487 -4.16 15.71 3.77
C ALA A 487 -2.96 14.79 3.52
N LEU A 488 -2.54 14.63 2.27
CA LEU A 488 -1.35 13.86 1.90
C LEU A 488 -0.07 14.49 2.44
N ASN A 489 0.01 15.82 2.54
CA ASN A 489 1.17 16.54 3.11
C ASN A 489 1.06 16.76 4.63
N GLN A 490 0.01 16.28 5.28
CA GLN A 490 -0.17 16.41 6.71
C GLN A 490 0.31 15.13 7.43
N PRO A 491 1.50 15.16 8.06
CA PRO A 491 2.02 13.99 8.77
C PRO A 491 1.12 13.64 9.95
N GLN A 492 0.97 12.34 10.20
CA GLN A 492 0.16 11.82 11.31
C GLN A 492 1.00 11.66 12.58
N ILE A 493 2.28 11.30 12.43
CA ILE A 493 3.15 10.88 13.53
C ILE A 493 4.53 11.56 13.44
N GLY A 494 5.17 11.47 12.28
CA GLY A 494 6.54 11.89 12.03
C GLY A 494 6.68 13.27 11.40
N ASP A 495 7.78 13.45 10.68
CA ASP A 495 8.14 14.66 9.95
C ASP A 495 7.55 14.62 8.53
N GLY A 496 6.82 15.69 8.16
CA GLY A 496 6.38 15.91 6.79
C GLY A 496 7.50 16.46 5.90
N LEU A 497 7.29 16.45 4.58
CA LEU A 497 8.25 17.04 3.63
C LEU A 497 8.26 18.58 3.67
N VAL A 498 7.11 19.18 4.00
CA VAL A 498 6.92 20.62 4.17
C VAL A 498 7.12 21.04 5.62
N ARG A 499 7.50 22.29 5.86
CA ARG A 499 7.75 22.81 7.21
C ARG A 499 6.52 22.69 8.12
N ASN A 500 5.36 23.13 7.65
CA ASN A 500 4.09 22.96 8.35
C ASN A 500 2.89 23.25 7.44
N ASP A 501 1.69 23.19 7.99
CA ASP A 501 0.42 23.45 7.28
C ASP A 501 0.28 24.89 6.75
N LYS A 502 1.05 25.84 7.30
CA LYS A 502 1.04 27.25 6.90
C LYS A 502 2.22 27.63 6.01
N ASP A 503 3.32 26.90 6.12
CA ASP A 503 4.56 27.09 5.37
C ASP A 503 4.84 25.84 4.51
N ALA A 504 4.46 25.95 3.24
CA ALA A 504 4.63 24.93 2.22
C ALA A 504 6.08 24.77 1.72
N THR A 505 7.05 25.44 2.33
CA THR A 505 8.47 25.28 1.98
C THR A 505 8.96 23.90 2.35
N PHE A 506 9.69 23.23 1.46
CA PHE A 506 10.28 21.92 1.76
C PHE A 506 11.53 22.04 2.62
N TRP A 507 11.78 21.05 3.48
CA TRP A 507 13.03 20.96 4.25
C TRP A 507 14.24 20.91 3.33
N MET A 508 14.19 20.08 2.28
CA MET A 508 15.26 19.91 1.30
C MET A 508 15.02 20.71 0.00
N GLN A 509 14.37 21.88 0.07
CA GLN A 509 14.06 22.73 -1.10
C GLN A 509 15.27 22.97 -2.02
N ALA A 510 16.48 23.05 -1.46
CA ALA A 510 17.71 23.29 -2.22
C ALA A 510 17.97 22.25 -3.33
N LEU A 511 17.41 21.04 -3.21
CA LEU A 511 17.56 19.98 -4.22
C LEU A 511 16.82 20.31 -5.53
N GLU A 512 15.79 21.14 -5.51
CA GLU A 512 15.10 21.59 -6.74
C GLU A 512 16.03 22.36 -7.69
N SER A 513 17.09 23.00 -7.16
CA SER A 513 18.08 23.68 -7.99
C SER A 513 19.02 22.73 -8.72
N LYS A 514 19.08 21.47 -8.29
CA LYS A 514 19.88 20.39 -8.89
C LYS A 514 19.09 19.59 -9.92
N SER A 515 17.77 19.73 -9.95
CA SER A 515 16.90 19.00 -10.86
C SER A 515 16.67 19.73 -12.18
N PRO A 516 16.39 18.99 -13.28
CA PRO A 516 15.83 19.61 -14.47
C PRO A 516 14.50 20.30 -14.14
N LYS A 517 14.07 21.22 -15.01
CA LYS A 517 12.74 21.83 -14.88
C LYS A 517 11.68 20.78 -15.12
N LEU A 518 10.64 20.78 -14.28
CA LEU A 518 9.46 19.96 -14.48
C LEU A 518 8.77 20.34 -15.79
N ASN A 519 8.51 19.33 -16.61
CA ASN A 519 7.83 19.42 -17.89
C ASN A 519 6.76 18.32 -17.98
N ALA A 520 5.51 18.71 -17.71
CA ALA A 520 4.37 17.81 -17.78
C ALA A 520 4.23 17.14 -19.16
N ASN A 521 4.59 17.83 -20.25
CA ASN A 521 4.45 17.33 -21.62
C ASN A 521 5.52 16.33 -22.04
N ASP A 522 6.64 16.24 -21.32
CA ASP A 522 7.71 15.28 -21.65
C ASP A 522 7.38 13.90 -21.06
N LEU A 523 6.92 12.97 -21.90
CA LEU A 523 6.56 11.62 -21.46
C LEU A 523 7.75 10.80 -20.95
N LYS A 524 9.00 11.23 -21.20
CA LYS A 524 10.19 10.59 -20.64
C LYS A 524 10.53 11.09 -19.24
N GLN A 525 9.93 12.20 -18.81
CA GLN A 525 10.13 12.77 -17.50
C GLN A 525 8.94 12.44 -16.60
N GLN A 526 9.13 11.44 -15.73
CA GLN A 526 8.22 11.14 -14.63
C GLN A 526 8.83 11.66 -13.34
N ALA A 527 8.07 12.45 -12.59
CA ALA A 527 8.56 13.13 -11.40
C ALA A 527 8.02 12.52 -10.10
N ALA A 528 6.82 11.94 -10.16
CA ALA A 528 6.22 11.17 -9.08
C ALA A 528 5.35 10.07 -9.68
N MET A 529 5.21 8.97 -8.95
CA MET A 529 4.24 7.93 -9.23
C MET A 529 2.89 8.25 -8.59
N PRO A 530 1.82 7.57 -9.01
CA PRO A 530 0.57 7.52 -8.27
C PRO A 530 0.73 6.81 -6.91
N LEU A 531 -0.29 6.90 -6.05
CA LEU A 531 -0.30 6.26 -4.74
C LEU A 531 -0.55 4.76 -4.86
N SER A 532 0.14 3.94 -4.06
CA SER A 532 0.04 2.47 -4.10
C SER A 532 0.53 1.82 -5.38
N ALA A 533 1.42 2.49 -6.11
CA ALA A 533 2.02 1.98 -7.35
C ALA A 533 3.16 0.95 -7.14
N PHE A 534 3.79 0.90 -5.96
CA PHE A 534 5.03 0.13 -5.77
C PHE A 534 4.95 -0.93 -4.66
N LEU A 535 4.32 -0.61 -3.54
CA LEU A 535 4.24 -1.48 -2.36
C LEU A 535 2.82 -2.03 -2.17
N ARG A 536 2.74 -3.26 -1.65
CA ARG A 536 1.49 -3.88 -1.18
C ARG A 536 1.71 -4.55 0.18
N PHE A 537 0.82 -4.29 1.13
CA PHE A 537 0.83 -4.99 2.41
C PHE A 537 -0.03 -6.26 2.38
N ASN A 538 0.36 -7.26 3.15
CA ASN A 538 -0.48 -8.41 3.47
C ASN A 538 -1.43 -8.00 4.61
N PRO A 539 -2.76 -8.06 4.41
CA PRO A 539 -3.70 -7.54 5.40
C PRO A 539 -3.80 -8.39 6.68
N TRP A 540 -3.15 -9.56 6.70
CA TRP A 540 -3.11 -10.46 7.85
C TRP A 540 -1.80 -10.40 8.62
N THR A 541 -0.66 -10.43 7.93
CA THR A 541 0.67 -10.42 8.57
C THR A 541 1.24 -9.02 8.74
N ASP A 542 0.62 -8.02 8.10
CA ASP A 542 1.07 -6.64 8.03
C ASP A 542 2.44 -6.46 7.36
N GLN A 543 2.98 -7.50 6.71
CA GLN A 543 4.23 -7.39 5.95
C GLN A 543 4.02 -6.66 4.64
N VAL A 544 4.96 -5.78 4.30
CA VAL A 544 5.01 -5.11 3.00
C VAL A 544 5.79 -5.96 1.99
N THR A 545 5.32 -5.95 0.75
CA THR A 545 5.95 -6.62 -0.39
C THR A 545 6.06 -5.65 -1.56
N VAL A 546 7.18 -5.72 -2.27
CA VAL A 546 7.39 -4.97 -3.52
C VAL A 546 6.55 -5.60 -4.63
N MET A 547 5.84 -4.77 -5.38
CA MET A 547 5.12 -5.20 -6.57
C MET A 547 6.06 -5.20 -7.78
N HIS A 548 5.97 -6.25 -8.59
CA HIS A 548 6.67 -6.36 -9.87
C HIS A 548 5.67 -6.18 -11.01
N THR A 549 5.24 -4.93 -11.20
CA THR A 549 4.32 -4.55 -12.28
C THR A 549 5.04 -4.53 -13.62
N ALA A 550 4.30 -4.85 -14.69
CA ALA A 550 4.82 -4.67 -16.04
C ALA A 550 4.91 -3.17 -16.35
N TYR A 551 5.94 -2.77 -17.09
CA TYR A 551 6.04 -1.40 -17.58
C TYR A 551 4.98 -1.15 -18.64
N GLU A 552 4.11 -0.17 -18.40
CA GLU A 552 3.15 0.34 -19.37
C GLU A 552 3.63 1.70 -19.90
N PRO A 553 3.77 1.86 -21.23
CA PRO A 553 4.27 3.10 -21.80
C PRO A 553 3.25 4.23 -21.67
N LEU A 554 3.71 5.41 -21.22
CA LEU A 554 2.89 6.62 -21.19
C LEU A 554 2.55 7.06 -22.62
N LEU A 555 1.25 7.23 -22.91
CA LEU A 555 0.75 7.68 -24.21
C LEU A 555 0.49 9.19 -24.22
N SER A 556 0.22 9.76 -23.04
CA SER A 556 -0.07 11.17 -22.88
C SER A 556 0.31 11.67 -21.47
N PRO A 557 0.39 12.99 -21.24
CA PRO A 557 0.71 13.54 -19.92
C PRO A 557 -0.26 13.08 -18.82
N SER A 558 -1.54 12.87 -19.15
CA SER A 558 -2.54 12.39 -18.19
C SER A 558 -2.21 11.04 -17.58
N ASP A 559 -1.44 10.20 -18.28
CA ASP A 559 -1.08 8.86 -17.81
C ASP A 559 -0.06 8.89 -16.65
N LYS A 560 0.57 10.05 -16.38
CA LYS A 560 1.56 10.20 -15.30
C LYS A 560 0.93 10.15 -13.90
N MET A 561 -0.29 10.66 -13.76
CA MET A 561 -1.12 10.62 -12.55
C MET A 561 -0.36 10.86 -11.22
N PRO A 562 0.49 11.90 -11.11
CA PRO A 562 1.36 12.06 -9.94
C PRO A 562 0.55 12.28 -8.66
N PHE A 563 0.81 11.46 -7.63
CA PHE A 563 0.10 11.46 -6.35
C PHE A 563 -1.39 11.12 -6.43
N GLU A 564 -1.89 10.59 -7.54
CA GLU A 564 -3.30 10.26 -7.66
C GLU A 564 -3.65 8.90 -7.07
N VAL A 565 -4.89 8.76 -6.62
CA VAL A 565 -5.51 7.46 -6.38
C VAL A 565 -5.84 6.80 -7.72
N GLU A 566 -5.61 5.49 -7.79
CA GLU A 566 -5.79 4.68 -8.99
C GLU A 566 -6.58 3.39 -8.72
N PRO A 567 -7.22 2.82 -9.75
CA PRO A 567 -7.91 1.55 -9.63
C PRO A 567 -6.96 0.43 -9.21
N VAL A 568 -7.42 -0.42 -8.29
CA VAL A 568 -6.62 -1.54 -7.79
C VAL A 568 -6.84 -2.78 -8.66
N TYR A 569 -5.76 -3.38 -9.15
CA TYR A 569 -5.78 -4.67 -9.83
C TYR A 569 -4.73 -5.60 -9.20
N LEU A 570 -5.19 -6.58 -8.42
CA LEU A 570 -4.30 -7.49 -7.72
C LEU A 570 -4.01 -8.74 -8.53
N LYS A 571 -2.72 -9.08 -8.67
CA LYS A 571 -2.30 -10.44 -9.04
C LYS A 571 -2.59 -11.37 -7.86
N LEU A 572 -3.73 -12.05 -7.90
CA LEU A 572 -4.15 -12.96 -6.84
C LEU A 572 -3.38 -14.28 -6.91
N THR A 573 -2.94 -14.75 -5.75
CA THR A 573 -2.27 -16.04 -5.58
C THR A 573 -2.94 -16.78 -4.43
N ALA A 574 -2.94 -18.11 -4.51
CA ALA A 574 -3.33 -18.93 -3.37
C ALA A 574 -2.37 -18.69 -2.20
N TYR A 575 -2.87 -18.86 -0.99
CA TYR A 575 -2.07 -18.84 0.22
C TYR A 575 -0.98 -19.91 0.14
N GLN A 576 0.24 -19.51 0.50
CA GLN A 576 1.36 -20.40 0.70
C GLN A 576 1.69 -20.37 2.18
N GLU A 577 1.78 -21.54 2.81
CA GLU A 577 2.26 -21.61 4.18
C GLU A 577 3.68 -21.03 4.24
N PRO A 578 3.99 -20.20 5.26
CA PRO A 578 5.34 -19.73 5.46
C PRO A 578 6.27 -20.94 5.55
N SER A 579 7.26 -21.02 4.66
CA SER A 579 8.30 -22.04 4.79
C SER A 579 8.97 -21.84 6.15
N PRO A 580 9.19 -22.89 6.97
CA PRO A 580 9.91 -22.75 8.23
C PRO A 580 11.21 -22.01 7.95
N ALA A 581 11.46 -20.90 8.65
CA ALA A 581 12.72 -20.19 8.55
C ALA A 581 13.83 -21.23 8.79
N GLY A 582 14.62 -21.51 7.76
CA GLY A 582 15.77 -22.39 7.90
C GLY A 582 16.60 -21.85 9.05
N ALA A 583 16.91 -22.71 10.03
CA ALA A 583 17.81 -22.36 11.11
C ALA A 583 19.04 -21.64 10.52
N PRO A 584 19.50 -20.52 11.10
CA PRO A 584 20.61 -19.77 10.54
C PRO A 584 21.76 -20.74 10.31
N ALA A 585 22.21 -20.84 9.04
CA ALA A 585 23.35 -21.66 8.70
C ALA A 585 24.50 -21.23 9.61
N ALA A 586 25.02 -22.18 10.38
CA ALA A 586 26.17 -21.94 11.23
C ALA A 586 27.27 -21.33 10.38
N ASN A 587 27.76 -20.14 10.77
CA ASN A 587 28.89 -19.49 10.13
C ASN A 587 30.01 -20.51 9.93
N PRO A 588 30.60 -20.64 8.71
CA PRO A 588 31.78 -21.45 8.54
C PRO A 588 32.89 -20.83 9.40
N THR A 589 33.32 -21.59 10.41
CA THR A 589 34.51 -21.28 11.19
C THR A 589 35.69 -21.15 10.25
N THR A 590 36.26 -19.95 10.20
CA THR A 590 37.54 -19.67 9.55
C THR A 590 38.61 -20.50 10.26
N GLN A 591 39.02 -21.61 9.63
CA GLN A 591 40.24 -22.32 10.03
C GLN A 591 41.43 -21.37 9.87
N GLY A 592 42.03 -21.02 11.01
CA GLY A 592 43.27 -20.27 11.06
C GLY A 592 44.39 -21.00 10.32
N THR A 593 45.12 -20.24 9.53
CA THR A 593 46.40 -20.60 8.92
C THR A 593 47.41 -20.95 10.00
N ASN A 594 47.79 -22.23 10.09
CA ASN A 594 48.93 -22.70 10.89
C ASN A 594 50.23 -22.55 10.09
N THR A 595 51.22 -21.92 10.70
CA THR A 595 52.64 -21.92 10.30
C THR A 595 53.49 -22.65 11.36
N ALA A 596 54.25 -23.65 10.91
CA ALA A 596 55.48 -24.28 11.46
C ALA A 596 55.43 -24.83 12.92
N GLU A 597 55.93 -26.02 13.29
CA GLU A 597 57.13 -26.81 12.91
C GLU A 597 57.08 -28.20 13.66
N PRO A 598 58.10 -29.10 13.70
CA PRO A 598 58.58 -30.08 12.70
C PRO A 598 58.52 -31.59 13.10
N SER A 599 58.70 -32.46 12.08
CA SER A 599 59.42 -33.76 12.06
C SER A 599 59.04 -34.94 12.99
N ALA A 600 58.64 -36.09 12.41
CA ALA A 600 59.41 -37.36 12.44
C ALA A 600 58.67 -38.57 11.78
N ALA A 601 59.29 -39.08 10.71
CA ALA A 601 59.40 -40.43 10.13
C ALA A 601 58.45 -41.63 10.44
N ALA A 602 57.82 -42.13 9.35
CA ALA A 602 57.84 -43.51 8.78
C ALA A 602 57.09 -44.69 9.46
N PRO A 603 56.79 -45.82 8.76
CA PRO A 603 56.76 -46.10 7.32
C PRO A 603 55.46 -46.80 6.82
N ALA A 604 55.34 -46.92 5.50
CA ALA A 604 54.32 -47.65 4.76
C ALA A 604 54.56 -49.17 4.70
N THR A 605 53.47 -49.94 4.54
CA THR A 605 53.49 -51.30 3.99
C THR A 605 52.43 -51.45 2.89
N ALA A 606 52.87 -52.06 1.80
CA ALA A 606 52.23 -52.16 0.50
C ALA A 606 51.46 -53.46 0.28
N THR A 607 50.59 -53.47 -0.72
CA THR A 607 50.25 -54.60 -1.60
C THR A 607 49.46 -54.03 -2.79
N ALA A 608 49.50 -54.49 -4.04
CA ALA A 608 50.35 -55.32 -4.87
C ALA A 608 49.63 -55.35 -6.24
N ASN A 609 50.34 -55.21 -7.37
CA ASN A 609 50.16 -56.06 -8.56
C ASN A 609 51.09 -55.62 -9.71
N SER A 610 51.98 -56.56 -10.04
CA SER A 610 52.70 -56.88 -11.29
C SER A 610 51.84 -56.71 -12.57
N GLU A 611 52.33 -56.46 -13.80
CA GLU A 611 53.61 -56.68 -14.54
C GLU A 611 53.38 -56.12 -15.99
N PRO A 612 54.26 -56.29 -17.03
CA PRO A 612 55.73 -56.42 -17.10
C PRO A 612 56.39 -55.60 -18.27
N GLN A 613 57.71 -55.78 -18.38
CA GLN A 613 58.62 -55.63 -19.54
C GLN A 613 59.42 -54.32 -19.67
N ALA A 614 60.72 -54.33 -20.01
CA ALA A 614 61.81 -55.31 -19.97
C ALA A 614 63.08 -54.56 -20.40
N THR A 615 64.22 -54.89 -19.77
CA THR A 615 65.61 -54.86 -20.31
C THR A 615 66.21 -53.55 -20.86
N ALA A 616 67.49 -53.19 -20.69
CA ALA A 616 68.70 -53.61 -19.97
C ALA A 616 69.80 -52.54 -20.35
N PRO A 617 71.11 -52.68 -20.11
CA PRO A 617 71.81 -51.84 -19.13
C PRO A 617 73.14 -51.23 -19.64
N GLN A 618 73.99 -50.84 -18.68
CA GLN A 618 75.44 -50.57 -18.74
C GLN A 618 75.82 -49.08 -18.94
N GLN A 619 76.73 -48.50 -18.17
CA GLN A 619 77.68 -49.01 -17.18
C GLN A 619 78.02 -47.91 -16.18
#